data_AF-A0A6L5WL01-F1
#
_entry.id   AF-A0A6L5WL01-F1
#
_cell.length_a   1.000
_cell.length_b   1.000
_cell.length_c   1.000
_cell.angle_alpha   90.00
_cell.angle_beta   90.00
_cell.angle_gamma   90.00
#
_symmetry.space_group_name_H-M   'P 1'
#
loop_
_entity.id
_entity.type
_entity.pdbx_description
1 polymer ?
#
loop_
_entity_poly.entity_id
_entity_poly.type
_entity_poly.pdbx_seq_one_letter_code
_entity_poly.pdbx_strand_id
1 'polypeptide(L)'
;MKNKLSIDQQIQHMKENGITFTLFKESEAKEFLQHSNYFFKVKSFAKNYQKIDDKYIDLDFIYLRELALMDTLLRNIVLEISLIIEHILKVNFINDITNNPLEDGYIIIKKFLDEKREPTIFTNYNKKRDNIDFYTRGLMDKYYKYNFPVWAFVEILTFSELLTLLKFYYIENNNAHAKFYNNSLLYNVKKLRNVLFIITAF
;
A
#
# COMPACT_ATOMS: atom_id res chain seq x y z
N MET A 1 0.75 0.23 36.23
CA MET A 1 0.72 1.03 34.99
C MET A 1 2.09 0.98 34.34
N LYS A 2 2.20 0.74 33.03
CA LYS A 2 3.48 0.86 32.31
C LYS A 2 3.70 2.33 31.94
N ASN A 3 4.80 2.92 32.37
CA ASN A 3 5.11 4.32 32.12
C ASN A 3 5.65 4.52 30.70
N LYS A 4 5.35 5.69 30.10
CA LYS A 4 5.94 6.12 28.83
C LYS A 4 7.44 6.34 29.02
N LEU A 5 8.26 5.69 28.20
CA LEU A 5 9.71 5.83 28.24
C LEU A 5 10.16 7.09 27.47
N SER A 6 11.01 7.90 28.10
CA SER A 6 11.79 8.95 27.40
C SER A 6 12.79 8.33 26.42
N ILE A 7 13.39 9.13 25.53
CA ILE A 7 14.42 8.66 24.60
C ILE A 7 15.61 8.04 25.35
N ASP A 8 16.06 8.65 26.45
CA ASP A 8 17.12 8.08 27.29
C ASP A 8 16.72 6.74 27.90
N GLN A 9 15.48 6.64 28.40
CA GLN A 9 14.96 5.40 28.97
C GLN A 9 14.79 4.32 27.90
N GLN A 10 14.50 4.69 26.66
CA GLN A 10 14.44 3.77 25.52
C GLN A 10 15.82 3.19 25.21
N ILE A 11 16.86 4.02 25.15
CA ILE A 11 18.25 3.55 24.99
C ILE A 11 18.66 2.64 26.13
N GLN A 12 18.38 3.04 27.37
CA GLN A 12 18.70 2.22 28.54
C GLN A 12 17.99 0.86 28.50
N HIS A 13 16.72 0.86 28.11
CA HIS A 13 15.96 -0.36 27.93
C HIS A 13 16.52 -1.25 26.81
N MET A 14 17.07 -0.70 25.73
CA MET A 14 17.77 -1.50 24.70
C MET A 14 19.00 -2.19 25.29
N LYS A 15 19.82 -1.45 26.06
CA LYS A 15 21.01 -1.99 26.73
C LYS A 15 20.67 -3.10 27.72
N GLU A 16 19.63 -2.92 28.53
CA GLU A 16 19.15 -3.93 29.48
C GLU A 16 18.75 -5.24 28.78
N ASN A 17 18.23 -5.14 27.55
CA ASN A 17 17.90 -6.28 26.70
C ASN A 17 19.11 -6.86 25.95
N GLY A 18 20.34 -6.41 26.20
CA GLY A 18 21.54 -6.93 25.54
C GLY A 18 21.89 -6.29 24.19
N ILE A 19 21.28 -5.16 23.83
CA ILE A 19 21.64 -4.42 22.61
C ILE A 19 22.83 -3.50 22.90
N THR A 20 23.89 -3.61 22.11
CA THR A 20 25.09 -2.79 22.24
C THR A 20 25.01 -1.50 21.41
N PHE A 21 25.88 -0.54 21.75
CA PHE A 21 26.06 0.74 21.06
C PHE A 21 27.56 0.98 20.80
N THR A 22 28.27 -0.08 20.41
CA THR A 22 29.73 -0.06 20.17
C THR A 22 30.06 0.48 18.80
N LEU A 23 29.23 0.18 17.79
CA LEU A 23 29.42 0.62 16.40
C LEU A 23 28.68 1.92 16.06
N PHE A 24 27.71 2.32 16.89
CA PHE A 24 26.92 3.53 16.68
C PHE A 24 26.70 4.25 18.00
N LYS A 25 27.06 5.53 18.07
CA LYS A 25 27.07 6.26 19.34
C LYS A 25 25.66 6.43 19.89
N GLU A 26 25.53 6.39 21.21
CA GLU A 26 24.24 6.60 21.86
C GLU A 26 23.61 7.95 21.53
N SER A 27 24.40 9.03 21.44
CA SER A 27 23.89 10.35 21.06
C SER A 27 23.24 10.33 19.67
N GLU A 28 23.88 9.66 18.70
CA GLU A 28 23.37 9.51 17.33
C GLU A 28 22.15 8.58 17.31
N ALA A 29 22.13 7.53 18.15
CA ALA A 29 20.98 6.65 18.30
C ALA A 29 19.76 7.41 18.84
N LYS A 30 19.95 8.30 19.82
CA LYS A 30 18.89 9.16 20.35
C LYS A 30 18.32 10.07 19.27
N GLU A 31 19.18 10.73 18.50
CA GLU A 31 18.78 11.59 17.39
C GLU A 31 17.99 10.80 16.34
N PHE A 32 18.46 9.59 15.99
CA PHE A 32 17.77 8.71 15.06
C PHE A 32 16.37 8.33 15.56
N LEU A 33 16.22 7.96 16.85
CA LEU A 33 14.94 7.62 17.47
C LEU A 33 14.01 8.82 17.68
N GLN A 34 14.53 10.04 17.57
CA GLN A 34 13.76 11.27 17.74
C GLN A 34 13.29 11.84 16.40
N HIS A 35 14.12 11.78 15.36
CA HIS A 35 13.89 12.50 14.11
C HIS A 35 13.75 11.61 12.87
N SER A 36 14.29 10.38 12.89
CA SER A 36 14.33 9.52 11.70
C SER A 36 13.41 8.30 11.81
N ASN A 37 13.30 7.71 13.00
CA ASN A 37 12.50 6.52 13.26
C ASN A 37 12.01 6.53 14.70
N TYR A 38 11.14 5.59 15.09
CA TYR A 38 10.66 5.48 16.46
C TYR A 38 11.01 4.12 17.07
N PHE A 39 11.19 4.12 18.39
CA PHE A 39 11.69 2.99 19.16
C PHE A 39 11.02 1.66 18.88
N PHE A 40 9.68 1.64 18.82
CA PHE A 40 8.94 0.40 18.63
C PHE A 40 9.24 -0.25 17.27
N LYS A 41 9.34 0.54 16.19
CA LYS A 41 9.68 0.05 14.86
C LYS A 41 11.09 -0.51 14.83
N VAL A 42 12.07 0.25 15.32
CA VAL A 42 13.49 -0.20 15.36
C VAL A 42 13.66 -1.46 16.21
N LYS A 43 13.05 -1.51 17.39
CA LYS A 43 13.12 -2.68 18.28
C LYS A 43 12.46 -3.91 17.69
N SER A 44 11.47 -3.76 16.81
CA SER A 44 10.79 -4.92 16.21
C SER A 44 11.74 -5.81 15.40
N PHE A 45 12.79 -5.24 14.79
CA PHE A 45 13.81 -5.97 14.05
C PHE A 45 14.72 -6.82 14.95
N ALA A 46 14.83 -6.48 16.24
CA ALA A 46 15.60 -7.27 17.19
C ALA A 46 15.04 -8.69 17.36
N LYS A 47 13.75 -8.92 17.03
CA LYS A 47 13.14 -10.27 17.05
C LYS A 47 13.81 -11.27 16.12
N ASN A 48 14.58 -10.80 15.13
CA ASN A 48 15.32 -11.65 14.21
C ASN A 48 16.66 -12.13 14.78
N TYR A 49 17.02 -11.69 15.99
CA TYR A 49 18.26 -12.05 16.66
C TYR A 49 18.01 -13.02 17.80
N GLN A 50 18.99 -13.89 18.02
CA GLN A 50 18.93 -14.88 19.09
C GLN A 50 19.01 -14.20 20.47
N LYS A 51 18.40 -14.86 21.46
CA LYS A 51 18.53 -14.49 22.87
C LYS A 51 19.10 -15.63 23.70
N ILE A 52 19.86 -15.27 24.72
CA ILE A 52 20.28 -16.14 25.82
C ILE A 52 19.93 -15.41 27.11
N ASP A 53 19.23 -16.09 28.03
CA ASP A 53 18.75 -15.51 29.30
C ASP A 53 18.02 -14.18 29.11
N ASP A 54 17.07 -14.16 28.17
CA ASP A 54 16.25 -13.00 27.75
C ASP A 54 17.00 -11.79 27.16
N LYS A 55 18.32 -11.87 27.01
CA LYS A 55 19.14 -10.83 26.39
C LYS A 55 19.58 -11.21 24.98
N TYR A 56 19.57 -10.23 24.09
CA TYR A 56 20.08 -10.38 22.72
C TYR A 56 21.59 -10.62 22.74
N ILE A 57 22.05 -11.48 21.84
CA ILE A 57 23.47 -11.75 21.60
C ILE A 57 23.89 -11.16 20.25
N ASP A 58 25.12 -10.66 20.17
CA ASP A 58 25.73 -10.09 18.95
C ASP A 58 24.87 -9.05 18.22
N LEU A 59 24.08 -8.29 18.98
CA LEU A 59 23.17 -7.28 18.45
C LEU A 59 23.62 -5.88 18.83
N ASP A 60 24.15 -5.15 17.85
CA ASP A 60 24.39 -3.71 17.97
C ASP A 60 23.24 -2.89 17.38
N PHE A 61 22.99 -1.71 17.94
CA PHE A 61 21.98 -0.78 17.46
C PHE A 61 22.14 -0.42 15.98
N ILE A 62 23.38 -0.36 15.47
CA ILE A 62 23.62 -0.04 14.05
C ILE A 62 22.89 -1.02 13.12
N TYR A 63 22.83 -2.30 13.46
CA TYR A 63 22.17 -3.31 12.63
C TYR A 63 20.65 -3.09 12.58
N LEU A 64 20.05 -2.70 13.70
CA LEU A 64 18.63 -2.37 13.76
C LEU A 64 18.32 -1.11 12.94
N ARG A 65 19.21 -0.11 12.98
CA ARG A 65 19.12 1.09 12.15
C ARG A 65 19.16 0.74 10.66
N GLU A 66 20.14 -0.05 10.23
CA GLU A 66 20.27 -0.45 8.82
C GLU A 66 19.06 -1.25 8.34
N LEU A 67 18.55 -2.20 9.13
CA LEU A 67 17.32 -2.94 8.81
C LEU A 67 16.11 -2.01 8.67
N ALA A 68 15.99 -1.00 9.53
CA ALA A 68 14.90 -0.03 9.46
C ALA A 68 14.99 0.89 8.24
N LEU A 69 16.20 1.25 7.80
CA LEU A 69 16.44 2.00 6.57
C LEU A 69 16.14 1.13 5.34
N MET A 70 16.61 -0.12 5.32
CA MET A 70 16.34 -1.07 4.24
C MET A 70 14.84 -1.36 4.10
N ASP A 71 14.11 -1.55 5.20
CA ASP A 71 12.65 -1.67 5.21
C ASP A 71 12.01 -0.46 4.52
N THR A 72 12.41 0.75 4.89
CA THR A 72 11.85 1.99 4.30
C THR A 72 12.16 2.10 2.80
N LEU A 73 13.39 1.82 2.38
CA LEU A 73 13.79 1.84 0.98
C LEU A 73 13.02 0.81 0.16
N LEU A 74 12.89 -0.42 0.66
CA LEU A 74 12.12 -1.47 0.00
C LEU A 74 10.65 -1.07 -0.15
N ARG A 75 10.05 -0.46 0.88
CA ARG A 75 8.67 0.04 0.82
C ARG A 75 8.50 1.09 -0.29
N ASN A 76 9.44 2.03 -0.39
CA ASN A 76 9.41 3.06 -1.44
C ASN A 76 9.52 2.43 -2.83
N ILE A 77 10.45 1.50 -3.05
CA ILE A 77 10.60 0.80 -4.33
C ILE A 77 9.33 0.05 -4.71
N VAL A 78 8.73 -0.69 -3.78
CA VAL A 78 7.50 -1.47 -4.05
C VAL A 78 6.31 -0.54 -4.33
N LEU A 79 6.22 0.61 -3.66
CA LEU A 79 5.20 1.62 -3.94
C LEU A 79 5.34 2.17 -5.36
N GLU A 80 6.55 2.60 -5.75
CA GLU A 80 6.86 3.11 -7.08
C GLU A 80 6.51 2.09 -8.18
N ILE A 81 6.96 0.84 -8.02
CA ILE A 81 6.64 -0.24 -8.96
C ILE A 81 5.12 -0.45 -9.04
N SER A 82 4.41 -0.39 -7.91
CA SER A 82 2.95 -0.56 -7.90
C SER A 82 2.22 0.56 -8.64
N LEU A 83 2.68 1.81 -8.52
CA LEU A 83 2.13 2.96 -9.24
C LEU A 83 2.38 2.84 -10.75
N ILE A 84 3.58 2.41 -11.15
CA ILE A 84 3.93 2.15 -12.55
C ILE A 84 3.04 1.05 -13.14
N ILE A 85 2.87 -0.07 -12.42
CA ILE A 85 2.02 -1.17 -12.86
C ILE A 85 0.56 -0.69 -12.99
N GLU A 86 0.03 0.03 -12.01
CA GLU A 86 -1.33 0.57 -12.07
C GLU A 86 -1.52 1.46 -13.30
N HIS A 87 -0.57 2.35 -13.57
CA HIS A 87 -0.60 3.21 -14.73
C HIS A 87 -0.59 2.42 -16.05
N ILE A 88 0.34 1.47 -16.21
CA ILE A 88 0.42 0.62 -17.41
C ILE A 88 -0.89 -0.15 -17.63
N LEU A 89 -1.48 -0.69 -16.56
CA LEU A 89 -2.74 -1.40 -16.64
C LEU A 89 -3.88 -0.50 -17.12
N LYS A 90 -3.98 0.72 -16.59
CA LYS A 90 -4.99 1.71 -17.04
C LYS A 90 -4.78 2.08 -18.51
N VAL A 91 -3.55 2.38 -18.92
CA VAL A 91 -3.23 2.73 -20.32
C VAL A 91 -3.64 1.61 -21.26
N ASN A 92 -3.22 0.38 -20.98
CA ASN A 92 -3.54 -0.77 -21.83
C ASN A 92 -5.04 -1.02 -21.89
N PHE A 93 -5.73 -0.96 -20.75
CA PHE A 93 -7.17 -1.17 -20.70
C PHE A 93 -7.96 -0.13 -21.49
N ILE A 94 -7.62 1.15 -21.33
CA ILE A 94 -8.27 2.23 -22.08
C ILE A 94 -7.96 2.09 -23.57
N ASN A 95 -6.74 1.72 -23.94
CA ASN A 95 -6.37 1.49 -25.33
C ASN A 95 -7.14 0.30 -25.94
N ASP A 96 -7.30 -0.79 -25.20
CA ASP A 96 -8.07 -1.95 -25.67
C ASP A 96 -9.54 -1.62 -25.89
N ILE A 97 -10.16 -0.83 -25.00
CA ILE A 97 -11.53 -0.35 -25.19
C ILE A 97 -11.62 0.61 -26.38
N THR A 98 -10.70 1.56 -26.47
CA THR A 98 -10.69 2.57 -27.55
C THR A 98 -10.58 1.92 -28.93
N ASN A 99 -9.81 0.83 -29.05
CA ASN A 99 -9.63 0.11 -30.31
C ASN A 99 -10.67 -1.01 -30.54
N ASN A 100 -11.60 -1.22 -29.61
CA ASN A 100 -12.67 -2.21 -29.76
C ASN A 100 -13.93 -1.53 -30.33
N PRO A 101 -14.29 -1.75 -31.61
CA PRO A 101 -15.44 -1.09 -32.22
C PRO A 101 -16.80 -1.54 -31.64
N LEU A 102 -16.81 -2.59 -30.81
CA LEU A 102 -18.03 -3.10 -30.16
C LEU A 102 -18.24 -2.53 -28.75
N GLU A 103 -17.29 -1.77 -28.22
CA GLU A 103 -17.36 -1.17 -26.89
C GLU A 103 -17.50 0.34 -27.00
N ASP A 104 -18.47 0.91 -26.27
CA ASP A 104 -18.71 2.36 -26.22
C ASP A 104 -18.04 3.03 -25.01
N GLY A 105 -17.43 2.24 -24.13
CA GLY A 105 -16.80 2.70 -22.89
C GLY A 105 -17.76 2.98 -21.73
N TYR A 106 -19.07 2.76 -21.91
CA TYR A 106 -20.09 2.96 -20.87
C TYR A 106 -20.77 1.63 -20.48
N ILE A 107 -21.08 0.79 -21.47
CA ILE A 107 -21.82 -0.47 -21.27
C ILE A 107 -21.06 -1.39 -20.31
N ILE A 108 -19.74 -1.51 -20.46
CA ILE A 108 -18.92 -2.34 -19.57
C ILE A 108 -19.03 -1.91 -18.11
N ILE A 109 -19.03 -0.59 -17.83
CA ILE A 109 -19.14 -0.07 -16.47
C ILE A 109 -20.53 -0.32 -15.90
N LYS A 110 -21.57 -0.15 -16.73
CA LYS A 110 -22.94 -0.47 -16.33
C LYS A 110 -23.08 -1.95 -15.95
N LYS A 111 -22.63 -2.87 -16.81
CA LYS A 111 -22.64 -4.32 -16.52
C LYS A 111 -21.86 -4.64 -15.24
N PHE A 112 -20.69 -4.04 -15.06
CA PHE A 112 -19.87 -4.24 -13.86
C PHE A 112 -20.60 -3.83 -12.57
N LEU A 113 -21.28 -2.69 -12.59
CA LEU A 113 -22.08 -2.19 -11.45
C LEU A 113 -23.35 -3.02 -11.23
N ASP A 114 -24.00 -3.49 -12.29
CA ASP A 114 -25.21 -4.34 -12.22
C ASP A 114 -24.91 -5.69 -11.52
N GLU A 115 -23.67 -6.18 -11.58
CA GLU A 115 -23.20 -7.33 -10.78
C GLU A 115 -22.94 -7.01 -9.29
N LYS A 116 -23.39 -5.85 -8.79
CA LYS A 116 -23.21 -5.38 -7.40
C LYS A 116 -21.75 -5.21 -6.99
N ARG A 117 -20.87 -4.91 -7.94
CA ARG A 117 -19.44 -4.63 -7.69
C ARG A 117 -19.21 -3.13 -7.51
N GLU A 118 -19.90 -2.53 -6.55
CA GLU A 118 -19.79 -1.10 -6.28
C GLU A 118 -18.41 -0.74 -5.71
N PRO A 119 -17.74 0.29 -6.26
CA PRO A 119 -16.52 0.81 -5.68
C PRO A 119 -16.74 1.35 -4.26
N THR A 120 -15.77 1.14 -3.38
CA THR A 120 -15.75 1.63 -1.99
C THR A 120 -15.98 3.14 -1.89
N ILE A 121 -15.53 3.91 -2.89
CA ILE A 121 -15.75 5.36 -2.96
C ILE A 121 -17.23 5.74 -3.02
N PHE A 122 -18.11 4.91 -3.58
CA PHE A 122 -19.56 5.19 -3.62
C PHE A 122 -20.14 5.24 -2.21
N THR A 123 -19.75 4.29 -1.35
CA THR A 123 -20.15 4.27 0.05
C THR A 123 -19.60 5.49 0.80
N ASN A 124 -18.34 5.85 0.56
CA ASN A 124 -17.71 7.00 1.19
C ASN A 124 -18.38 8.32 0.76
N TYR A 125 -18.74 8.43 -0.51
CA TYR A 125 -19.41 9.60 -1.08
C TYR A 125 -20.78 9.81 -0.46
N ASN A 126 -21.58 8.75 -0.31
CA ASN A 126 -22.88 8.82 0.34
C ASN A 126 -22.81 9.16 1.83
N LYS A 127 -21.75 8.73 2.53
CA LYS A 127 -21.60 8.97 3.98
C LYS A 127 -20.98 10.32 4.31
N LYS A 128 -19.91 10.71 3.60
CA LYS A 128 -19.04 11.85 3.94
C LYS A 128 -18.42 12.45 2.68
N ARG A 129 -19.25 12.94 1.77
CA ARG A 129 -18.82 13.60 0.52
C ARG A 129 -17.71 14.63 0.73
N ASP A 130 -17.82 15.48 1.75
CA ASP A 130 -16.88 16.59 1.96
C ASP A 130 -15.49 16.14 2.45
N ASN A 131 -15.35 14.88 2.85
CA ASN A 131 -14.07 14.28 3.24
C ASN A 131 -13.34 13.60 2.08
N ILE A 132 -13.96 13.52 0.89
CA ILE A 132 -13.32 12.98 -0.31
C ILE A 132 -12.42 14.06 -0.91
N ASP A 133 -11.26 13.68 -1.43
CA ASP A 133 -10.35 14.62 -2.09
C ASP A 133 -11.05 15.37 -3.25
N PHE A 134 -10.58 16.59 -3.55
CA PHE A 134 -11.25 17.48 -4.48
C PHE A 134 -11.40 16.87 -5.89
N TYR A 135 -10.39 16.15 -6.37
CA TYR A 135 -10.39 15.57 -7.72
C TYR A 135 -11.42 14.43 -7.83
N THR A 136 -11.34 13.45 -6.93
CA THR A 136 -12.28 12.32 -6.89
C THR A 136 -13.70 12.82 -6.66
N ARG A 137 -13.89 13.81 -5.78
CA ARG A 137 -15.20 14.41 -5.53
C ARG A 137 -15.79 15.03 -6.80
N GLY A 138 -14.99 15.75 -7.59
CA GLY A 138 -15.43 16.31 -8.86
C GLY A 138 -15.90 15.26 -9.87
N LEU A 139 -15.19 14.12 -9.97
CA LEU A 139 -15.63 12.98 -10.79
C LEU A 139 -16.93 12.37 -10.26
N MET A 140 -17.02 12.17 -8.95
CA MET A 140 -18.22 11.62 -8.30
C MET A 140 -19.42 12.52 -8.49
N ASP A 141 -19.30 13.83 -8.27
CA ASP A 141 -20.38 14.80 -8.47
C ASP A 141 -20.93 14.76 -9.89
N LYS A 142 -20.03 14.60 -10.86
CA LYS A 142 -20.36 14.64 -12.29
C LYS A 142 -20.99 13.35 -12.78
N TYR A 143 -20.54 12.19 -12.32
CA TYR A 143 -20.89 10.91 -12.94
C TYR A 143 -21.70 9.97 -12.04
N TYR A 144 -21.69 10.14 -10.72
CA TYR A 144 -22.31 9.19 -9.79
C TYR A 144 -23.81 9.01 -9.97
N LYS A 145 -24.54 10.08 -10.29
CA LYS A 145 -25.99 10.05 -10.57
C LYS A 145 -26.34 9.70 -12.02
N TYR A 146 -25.33 9.59 -12.88
CA TYR A 146 -25.47 9.32 -14.30
C TYR A 146 -24.74 8.02 -14.62
N ASN A 147 -24.10 7.93 -15.80
CA ASN A 147 -23.27 6.81 -16.16
C ASN A 147 -21.79 7.22 -16.17
N PHE A 148 -20.97 6.43 -15.48
CA PHE A 148 -19.53 6.57 -15.56
C PHE A 148 -19.00 6.06 -16.90
N PRO A 149 -18.25 6.87 -17.66
CA PRO A 149 -17.40 6.32 -18.70
C PRO A 149 -16.18 5.64 -18.08
N VAL A 150 -15.63 4.65 -18.78
CA VAL A 150 -14.50 3.86 -18.30
C VAL A 150 -13.28 4.71 -17.93
N TRP A 151 -12.94 5.74 -18.70
CA TRP A 151 -11.79 6.62 -18.44
C TRP A 151 -11.94 7.47 -17.18
N ALA A 152 -13.16 7.80 -16.76
CA ALA A 152 -13.41 8.46 -15.48
C ALA A 152 -13.52 7.43 -14.35
N PHE A 153 -14.07 6.25 -14.64
CA PHE A 153 -14.29 5.21 -13.65
C PHE A 153 -12.96 4.66 -13.11
N VAL A 154 -11.97 4.37 -13.95
CA VAL A 154 -10.68 3.84 -13.50
C VAL A 154 -9.92 4.78 -12.56
N GLU A 155 -10.23 6.08 -12.58
CA GLU A 155 -9.59 7.10 -11.73
C GLU A 155 -10.09 7.08 -10.29
N ILE A 156 -11.31 6.59 -10.05
CA ILE A 156 -11.91 6.53 -8.72
C ILE A 156 -11.72 5.17 -8.03
N LEU A 157 -11.13 4.20 -8.72
CA LEU A 157 -10.92 2.85 -8.21
C LEU A 157 -9.62 2.78 -7.40
N THR A 158 -9.67 2.03 -6.30
CA THR A 158 -8.45 1.44 -5.74
C THR A 158 -7.89 0.40 -6.73
N PHE A 159 -6.60 0.14 -6.68
CA PHE A 159 -5.97 -0.93 -7.50
C PHE A 159 -6.64 -2.29 -7.36
N SER A 160 -7.15 -2.61 -6.17
CA SER A 160 -7.87 -3.87 -5.96
C SER A 160 -9.16 -3.92 -6.78
N GLU A 161 -9.88 -2.82 -6.86
CA GLU A 161 -11.11 -2.69 -7.66
C GLU A 161 -10.78 -2.59 -9.14
N LEU A 162 -9.71 -1.88 -9.51
CA LEU A 162 -9.19 -1.85 -10.89
C LEU A 162 -8.89 -3.27 -11.38
N LEU A 163 -8.13 -4.07 -10.65
CA LEU A 163 -7.87 -5.47 -11.02
C LEU A 163 -9.16 -6.29 -11.17
N THR A 164 -10.18 -5.99 -10.36
CA THR A 164 -11.48 -6.66 -10.44
C THR A 164 -12.24 -6.27 -11.71
N LEU A 165 -12.20 -4.98 -12.09
CA LEU A 165 -12.76 -4.48 -13.34
C LEU A 165 -12.03 -5.06 -14.56
N LEU A 166 -10.70 -5.07 -14.56
CA LEU A 166 -9.92 -5.64 -15.66
C LEU A 166 -10.25 -7.12 -15.82
N LYS A 167 -10.26 -7.88 -14.72
CA LYS A 167 -10.64 -9.29 -14.73
C LYS A 167 -12.04 -9.50 -15.30
N PHE A 168 -13.00 -8.65 -14.94
CA PHE A 168 -14.35 -8.68 -15.49
C PHE A 168 -14.33 -8.49 -17.01
N TYR A 169 -13.74 -7.40 -17.50
CA TYR A 169 -13.68 -7.09 -18.93
C TYR A 169 -13.01 -8.18 -19.78
N TYR A 170 -11.82 -8.66 -19.35
CA TYR A 170 -11.06 -9.61 -20.17
C TYR A 170 -11.62 -11.03 -20.12
N ILE A 171 -12.32 -11.42 -19.05
CA ILE A 171 -13.04 -12.69 -18.99
C ILE A 171 -14.29 -12.64 -19.85
N GLU A 172 -15.10 -11.58 -19.75
CA GLU A 172 -16.32 -11.43 -20.55
C GLU A 172 -16.03 -11.44 -22.05
N ASN A 173 -14.92 -10.84 -22.48
CA ASN A 173 -14.54 -10.74 -23.88
C ASN A 173 -13.75 -11.94 -24.42
N ASN A 174 -13.59 -13.04 -23.65
CA ASN A 174 -12.80 -14.22 -24.04
C ASN A 174 -11.42 -13.87 -24.63
N ASN A 175 -10.82 -12.80 -24.13
CA ASN A 175 -9.61 -12.23 -24.69
C ASN A 175 -8.41 -13.11 -24.32
N ALA A 176 -7.41 -13.23 -25.19
CA ALA A 176 -6.15 -13.93 -24.92
C ALA A 176 -5.48 -13.45 -23.62
N HIS A 177 -5.69 -12.19 -23.23
CA HIS A 177 -5.20 -11.60 -21.98
C HIS A 177 -5.92 -12.11 -20.72
N ALA A 178 -7.03 -12.83 -20.81
CA ALA A 178 -7.74 -13.39 -19.65
C ALA A 178 -6.83 -14.29 -18.77
N LYS A 179 -5.88 -15.01 -19.39
CA LYS A 179 -4.87 -15.80 -18.67
C LYS A 179 -3.90 -14.94 -17.85
N PHE A 180 -3.57 -13.73 -18.33
CA PHE A 180 -2.71 -12.79 -17.61
C PHE A 180 -3.40 -12.24 -16.36
N TYR A 181 -4.70 -11.93 -16.43
CA TYR A 181 -5.45 -11.43 -15.28
C TYR A 181 -5.86 -12.50 -14.26
N ASN A 182 -5.73 -13.78 -14.62
CA ASN A 182 -5.76 -14.91 -13.69
C ASN A 182 -4.38 -15.26 -13.10
N ASN A 183 -3.31 -14.52 -13.44
CA ASN A 183 -1.96 -14.79 -12.98
C ASN A 183 -1.77 -14.40 -11.50
N SER A 184 -1.02 -15.22 -10.77
CA SER A 184 -0.63 -14.99 -9.38
C SER A 184 0.20 -13.72 -9.17
N LEU A 185 0.87 -13.21 -10.20
CA LEU A 185 1.76 -12.04 -10.12
C LEU A 185 1.03 -10.75 -9.75
N LEU A 186 -0.09 -10.41 -10.40
CA LEU A 186 -0.87 -9.20 -10.06
C LEU A 186 -1.47 -9.29 -8.65
N TYR A 187 -1.86 -10.50 -8.25
CA TYR A 187 -2.31 -10.78 -6.89
C TYR A 187 -1.18 -10.60 -5.85
N ASN A 188 0.04 -11.00 -6.19
CA ASN A 188 1.23 -10.77 -5.35
C ASN A 188 1.57 -9.29 -5.25
N VAL A 189 1.51 -8.52 -6.35
CA VAL A 189 1.69 -7.05 -6.33
C VAL A 189 0.64 -6.39 -5.44
N LYS A 190 -0.64 -6.78 -5.57
CA LYS A 190 -1.72 -6.31 -4.68
C LYS A 190 -1.41 -6.60 -3.20
N LYS A 191 -0.98 -7.83 -2.88
CA LYS A 191 -0.62 -8.22 -1.51
C LYS A 191 0.54 -7.39 -0.96
N LEU A 192 1.62 -7.27 -1.73
CA LEU A 192 2.80 -6.49 -1.36
C LEU A 192 2.39 -5.05 -1.08
N ARG A 193 1.63 -4.43 -1.99
CA ARG A 193 1.14 -3.06 -1.83
C ARG A 193 0.25 -2.87 -0.60
N ASN A 194 -0.66 -3.79 -0.32
CA ASN A 194 -1.55 -3.68 0.84
C ASN A 194 -0.80 -3.78 2.18
N VAL A 195 0.26 -4.60 2.25
CA VAL A 195 1.14 -4.67 3.43
C VAL A 195 1.86 -3.34 3.66
N LEU A 196 2.16 -2.56 2.61
CA LEU A 196 2.74 -1.23 2.75
C LEU A 196 1.78 -0.26 3.45
N PHE A 197 0.54 -0.19 2.96
CA PHE A 197 -0.46 0.78 3.44
C PHE A 197 -0.93 0.52 4.88
N ILE A 198 -0.96 -0.74 5.33
CA ILE A 198 -1.35 -1.11 6.71
C ILE A 198 -0.28 -0.67 7.72
N ILE A 199 0.99 -0.60 7.31
CA ILE A 199 2.12 -0.30 8.21
C ILE A 199 2.42 1.21 8.26
N THR A 200 2.05 1.98 7.23
CA THR A 200 2.13 3.45 7.25
C THR A 200 1.03 4.12 8.07
N ALA A 201 0.01 3.37 8.50
CA ALA A 201 -1.10 3.88 9.32
C ALA A 201 -0.86 3.79 10.85
N PHE A 202 0.36 3.47 11.28
CA PHE A 202 0.82 3.44 12.68
C PHE A 202 2.12 4.23 12.83
#